data_AF-M5U5E6-F1
#
_entry.id   AF-M5U5E6-F1
#
_cell.length_a   1.000
_cell.length_b   1.000
_cell.length_c   1.000
_cell.angle_alpha   90.00
_cell.angle_beta   90.00
_cell.angle_gamma   90.00
#
_symmetry.space_group_name_H-M   'P 1'
#
loop_
_entity.id
_entity.type
_entity.pdbx_description
1 polymer ?
#
loop_
_entity_poly.entity_id
_entity_poly.type
_entity_poly.pdbx_seq_one_letter_code
_entity_poly.pdbx_strand_id
1 'polypeptide(L)'
;MLLSTGCASWLSRGNKDDSEHLEKLMRVPEPPDLVREAAIPHGLNEIRVDGVAVVNQLPGTGGPALPSSFRDQLLDEMKRNEVADPNGFLEQNDNALVQVRGLIPPGARRGDSIDLQILTPPKTEATDLHGGWLLDTRLRHQQLLNNSVRSSEVLAIGTGPVLTRGDFDGTDDTTLHVSGRVLSGGLVQTDRKLGLVLRPKFQHVKMAKAIAEAINRRFYFFDGTTRRGIAKAIEDDFIEIDVHPRYRHHEERLLQVVRAISVAPESSDTQARLVKLSERLRVPAEAADAALQLEAIGEGAIPTLVEACNLTNPELRFYAAEALAYLDRSEAVEPLLAGIRNEPAFRSPSLSALLGLEHSSAVTGLQELLDEDSLETRYGAMTVMRDRKDARSSLGGENLNGQFRLYQIKSNGPPAVVVSLTRKPEVVLMGEVSPLALKSFFIGPAGMIVRRMNANEASLNGSVNARLRISRFRPGRPDAFAEVDATLAGLIRGITEVGGGYGDTVATLRMAKEQGVLVDQLAFDPLPKSKRTYYRDDESDEDATDEAPSDEEDAKEL
;
A
#
# COMPACT_ATOMS: atom_id res chain seq x y z
N MET A 1 36.05 24.53 -75.43
CA MET A 1 35.61 25.68 -74.63
C MET A 1 34.24 25.37 -74.06
N LEU A 2 34.05 25.71 -72.78
CA LEU A 2 32.88 25.38 -71.96
C LEU A 2 31.56 25.82 -72.58
N LEU A 3 30.51 25.01 -72.39
CA LEU A 3 29.28 25.43 -71.70
C LEU A 3 28.41 24.21 -71.37
N SER A 4 28.03 24.15 -70.10
CA SER A 4 27.06 23.24 -69.49
C SER A 4 25.63 23.64 -69.84
N THR A 5 24.86 22.67 -70.34
CA THR A 5 23.38 22.60 -70.30
C THR A 5 23.10 21.10 -70.19
N GLY A 6 22.46 20.54 -69.17
CA GLY A 6 21.33 21.01 -68.41
C GLY A 6 20.29 19.90 -68.49
N CYS A 7 20.16 19.10 -67.43
CA CYS A 7 18.98 18.28 -67.18
C CYS A 7 18.56 18.52 -65.73
N ALA A 8 17.89 19.65 -65.53
CA ALA A 8 16.95 19.79 -64.44
C ALA A 8 15.74 18.89 -64.75
N SER A 9 15.42 17.95 -63.84
CA SER A 9 14.05 17.69 -63.37
C SER A 9 13.95 16.33 -62.66
N TRP A 10 14.52 16.18 -61.47
CA TRP A 10 14.10 15.07 -60.59
C TRP A 10 14.39 15.29 -59.09
N LEU A 11 14.23 16.51 -58.57
CA LEU A 11 14.48 16.80 -57.14
C LEU A 11 13.53 17.81 -56.50
N SER A 12 12.37 18.12 -57.10
CA SER A 12 11.44 19.12 -56.55
C SER A 12 10.00 18.61 -56.43
N ARG A 13 9.79 17.48 -55.76
CA ARG A 13 8.44 16.99 -55.43
C ARG A 13 8.28 16.40 -54.02
N GLY A 14 9.05 16.91 -53.06
CA GLY A 14 8.86 16.59 -51.62
C GLY A 14 8.99 17.78 -50.64
N ASN A 15 9.51 18.94 -51.08
CA ASN A 15 10.00 19.96 -50.15
C ASN A 15 8.93 20.96 -49.63
N LYS A 16 7.66 20.85 -50.04
CA LYS A 16 6.59 21.77 -49.60
C LYS A 16 5.80 21.24 -48.39
N ASP A 17 5.48 19.93 -48.38
CA ASP A 17 4.81 19.31 -47.23
C ASP A 17 5.75 19.26 -46.02
N ASP A 18 7.04 18.96 -46.24
CA ASP A 18 8.04 18.98 -45.18
C ASP A 18 8.24 20.39 -44.60
N SER A 19 8.19 21.45 -45.43
CA SER A 19 8.34 22.84 -44.93
C SER A 19 7.11 23.33 -44.18
N GLU A 20 5.89 22.99 -44.63
CA GLU A 20 4.66 23.35 -43.91
C GLU A 20 4.51 22.57 -42.60
N HIS A 21 4.96 21.30 -42.55
CA HIS A 21 5.00 20.51 -41.33
C HIS A 21 6.04 21.06 -40.34
N LEU A 22 7.24 21.43 -40.82
CA LEU A 22 8.26 22.13 -40.02
C LEU A 22 7.79 23.50 -39.52
N GLU A 23 7.08 24.28 -40.33
CA GLU A 23 6.51 25.56 -39.91
C GLU A 23 5.41 25.41 -38.84
N LYS A 24 4.61 24.35 -38.93
CA LYS A 24 3.63 24.00 -37.87
C LYS A 24 4.32 23.58 -36.57
N LEU A 25 5.39 22.79 -36.65
CA LEU A 25 6.21 22.41 -35.50
C LEU A 25 6.97 23.58 -34.86
N MET A 26 7.17 24.69 -35.60
CA MET A 26 7.79 25.92 -35.10
C MET A 26 6.81 26.86 -34.37
N ARG A 27 5.49 26.67 -34.56
CA ARG A 27 4.47 27.51 -33.91
C ARG A 27 4.19 26.97 -32.52
N VAL A 28 4.51 27.78 -31.52
CA VAL A 28 4.20 27.47 -30.12
C VAL A 28 2.68 27.50 -29.93
N PRO A 29 2.06 26.43 -29.43
CA PRO A 29 0.65 26.45 -29.07
C PRO A 29 0.36 27.53 -28.02
N GLU A 30 -0.86 28.05 -28.02
CA GLU A 30 -1.32 28.92 -26.93
C GLU A 30 -1.28 28.13 -25.60
N PRO A 31 -0.75 28.72 -24.52
CA PRO A 31 -0.69 28.04 -23.24
C PRO A 31 -2.11 27.78 -22.71
N PRO A 32 -2.39 26.57 -22.18
CA PRO A 32 -3.65 26.33 -21.49
C PRO A 32 -3.74 27.17 -20.21
N ASP A 33 -4.93 27.25 -19.61
CA ASP A 33 -5.02 27.79 -18.24
C ASP A 33 -4.36 26.81 -17.28
N LEU A 34 -4.82 25.55 -17.29
CA LEU A 34 -4.37 24.51 -16.38
C LEU A 34 -3.55 23.41 -17.06
N VAL A 35 -2.58 22.84 -16.32
CA VAL A 35 -1.74 21.72 -16.80
C VAL A 35 -2.59 20.55 -17.32
N ARG A 36 -3.72 20.23 -16.67
CA ARG A 36 -4.62 19.13 -17.07
C ARG A 36 -5.26 19.25 -18.45
N GLU A 37 -5.34 20.46 -18.98
CA GLU A 37 -5.87 20.71 -20.33
C GLU A 37 -4.86 20.29 -21.39
N ALA A 38 -3.57 20.50 -21.11
CA ALA A 38 -2.49 20.13 -22.03
C ALA A 38 -1.96 18.72 -21.81
N ALA A 39 -2.03 18.13 -20.61
CA ALA A 39 -1.36 16.88 -20.31
C ALA A 39 -2.18 15.88 -19.50
N ILE A 40 -1.82 14.60 -19.64
CA ILE A 40 -2.44 13.46 -18.97
C ILE A 40 -1.37 12.78 -18.08
N PRO A 41 -1.70 12.38 -16.84
CA PRO A 41 -0.83 11.58 -16.00
C PRO A 41 -0.34 10.30 -16.66
N HIS A 42 0.92 9.99 -16.45
CA HIS A 42 1.55 8.75 -16.84
C HIS A 42 2.26 8.11 -15.62
N GLY A 43 2.26 6.78 -15.58
CA GLY A 43 2.94 6.03 -14.52
C GLY A 43 2.16 5.93 -13.20
N LEU A 44 0.82 6.09 -13.22
CA LEU A 44 -0.03 5.89 -12.02
C LEU A 44 -0.45 4.44 -11.75
N ASN A 45 -0.47 3.57 -12.77
CA ASN A 45 -0.92 2.18 -12.63
C ASN A 45 0.12 1.33 -11.90
N GLU A 46 -0.26 0.36 -11.08
CA GLU A 46 0.72 -0.56 -10.49
C GLU A 46 1.46 -1.37 -11.56
N ILE A 47 2.77 -1.58 -11.38
CA ILE A 47 3.54 -2.48 -12.25
C ILE A 47 3.52 -3.85 -11.60
N ARG A 48 2.86 -4.80 -12.26
CA ARG A 48 2.91 -6.19 -11.86
C ARG A 48 4.26 -6.80 -12.22
N VAL A 49 4.87 -7.45 -11.24
CA VAL A 49 6.09 -8.23 -11.39
C VAL A 49 5.85 -9.66 -10.96
N ASP A 50 6.36 -10.61 -11.73
CA ASP A 50 6.16 -12.04 -11.51
C ASP A 50 7.52 -12.75 -11.45
N GLY A 51 7.53 -13.88 -10.76
CA GLY A 51 8.66 -14.81 -10.70
C GLY A 51 8.22 -16.20 -10.25
N VAL A 52 9.15 -17.15 -10.29
CA VAL A 52 8.95 -18.52 -9.83
C VAL A 52 9.98 -18.82 -8.75
N ALA A 53 9.55 -19.52 -7.70
CA ALA A 53 10.36 -19.72 -6.51
C ALA A 53 10.09 -21.07 -5.83
N VAL A 54 10.85 -21.31 -4.77
CA VAL A 54 10.59 -22.39 -3.80
C VAL A 54 10.20 -21.77 -2.46
N VAL A 55 9.13 -22.30 -1.87
CA VAL A 55 8.88 -22.19 -0.43
C VAL A 55 9.48 -23.42 0.22
N ASN A 56 10.39 -23.24 1.17
CA ASN A 56 11.05 -24.33 1.90
C ASN A 56 10.66 -24.35 3.39
N GLN A 57 11.24 -25.30 4.14
CA GLN A 57 10.99 -25.50 5.57
C GLN A 57 9.57 -25.96 5.91
N LEU A 58 8.84 -26.48 4.92
CA LEU A 58 7.50 -27.00 5.12
C LEU A 58 7.55 -28.27 5.99
N PRO A 59 6.59 -28.47 6.89
CA PRO A 59 6.55 -29.62 7.80
C PRO A 59 6.07 -30.91 7.11
N GLY A 60 6.67 -31.27 5.97
CA GLY A 60 6.26 -32.42 5.16
C GLY A 60 4.97 -32.20 4.35
N THR A 61 4.52 -30.95 4.24
CA THR A 61 3.32 -30.52 3.49
C THR A 61 3.65 -29.93 2.12
N GLY A 62 4.93 -29.92 1.74
CA GLY A 62 5.37 -29.67 0.39
C GLY A 62 5.21 -30.92 -0.49
N GLY A 63 5.96 -30.97 -1.58
CA GLY A 63 5.92 -32.10 -2.50
C GLY A 63 6.69 -31.85 -3.79
N PRO A 64 6.86 -32.89 -4.61
CA PRO A 64 7.66 -32.79 -5.83
C PRO A 64 7.08 -31.75 -6.79
N ALA A 65 7.94 -30.90 -7.33
CA ALA A 65 7.52 -29.93 -8.33
C ALA A 65 7.11 -30.67 -9.61
N LEU A 66 5.83 -30.63 -10.00
CA LEU A 66 5.38 -31.35 -11.19
C LEU A 66 5.96 -30.74 -12.49
N PRO A 67 6.20 -31.56 -13.54
CA PRO A 67 6.64 -31.06 -14.84
C PRO A 67 5.72 -29.97 -15.37
N SER A 68 6.27 -28.78 -15.58
CA SER A 68 5.54 -27.58 -16.00
C SER A 68 6.52 -26.51 -16.50
N SER A 69 6.01 -25.53 -17.24
CA SER A 69 6.82 -24.36 -17.65
C SER A 69 7.36 -23.58 -16.45
N PHE A 70 6.64 -23.58 -15.31
CA PHE A 70 7.11 -22.99 -14.07
C PHE A 70 8.30 -23.77 -13.48
N ARG A 71 8.26 -25.11 -13.48
CA ARG A 71 9.40 -25.93 -13.04
C ARG A 71 10.63 -25.67 -13.92
N ASP A 72 10.45 -25.59 -15.24
CA ASP A 72 11.56 -25.33 -16.17
C ASP A 72 12.21 -23.96 -15.89
N GLN A 73 11.40 -22.92 -15.69
CA GLN A 73 11.88 -21.58 -15.30
C GLN A 73 12.63 -21.60 -13.96
N LEU A 74 12.11 -22.34 -12.98
CA LEU A 74 12.75 -22.45 -11.67
C LEU A 74 14.09 -23.19 -11.75
N LEU A 75 14.17 -24.28 -12.51
CA LEU A 75 15.42 -25.01 -12.73
C LEU A 75 16.48 -24.10 -13.37
N ASP A 76 16.09 -23.24 -14.30
CA ASP A 76 17.00 -22.27 -14.91
C ASP A 76 17.48 -21.20 -13.92
N GLU A 77 16.61 -20.68 -13.05
CA GLU A 77 17.03 -19.79 -11.96
C GLU A 77 17.93 -20.50 -10.93
N MET A 78 17.64 -21.75 -10.57
CA MET A 78 18.48 -22.53 -9.65
C MET A 78 19.87 -22.81 -10.23
N LYS A 79 19.97 -23.10 -11.53
CA LYS A 79 21.27 -23.24 -12.22
C LYS A 79 22.05 -21.92 -12.22
N ARG A 80 21.37 -20.78 -12.47
CA ARG A 80 21.98 -19.44 -12.42
C ARG A 80 22.50 -19.07 -11.03
N ASN A 81 21.90 -19.64 -9.99
CA ASN A 81 22.34 -19.47 -8.60
C ASN A 81 23.21 -20.63 -8.10
N GLU A 82 23.74 -21.46 -9.01
CA GLU A 82 24.72 -22.53 -8.73
C GLU A 82 24.23 -23.57 -7.69
N VAL A 83 22.93 -23.84 -7.65
CA VAL A 83 22.39 -24.91 -6.78
C VAL A 83 22.90 -26.27 -7.25
N ALA A 84 23.50 -27.04 -6.35
CA ALA A 84 24.27 -28.24 -6.70
C ALA A 84 23.43 -29.39 -7.30
N ASP A 85 22.26 -29.68 -6.72
CA ASP A 85 21.30 -30.67 -7.23
C ASP A 85 19.88 -30.09 -7.24
N PRO A 86 19.53 -29.29 -8.28
CA PRO A 86 18.22 -28.64 -8.35
C PRO A 86 17.07 -29.64 -8.43
N ASN A 87 17.25 -30.75 -9.15
CA ASN A 87 16.19 -31.73 -9.30
C ASN A 87 15.92 -32.43 -7.98
N GLY A 88 16.95 -32.98 -7.32
CA GLY A 88 16.78 -33.63 -6.02
C GLY A 88 16.18 -32.70 -4.97
N PHE A 89 16.55 -31.42 -4.97
CA PHE A 89 15.98 -30.41 -4.08
C PHE A 89 14.47 -30.19 -4.32
N LEU A 90 14.03 -30.16 -5.58
CA LEU A 90 12.62 -29.98 -5.95
C LEU A 90 11.75 -31.23 -5.78
N GLU A 91 12.34 -32.39 -5.46
CA GLU A 91 11.60 -33.62 -5.13
C GLU A 91 11.33 -33.78 -3.61
N GLN A 92 11.82 -32.87 -2.76
CA GLN A 92 11.68 -33.00 -1.30
C GLN A 92 10.31 -32.50 -0.80
N ASN A 93 9.76 -33.19 0.20
CA ASN A 93 8.44 -32.87 0.79
C ASN A 93 8.45 -31.65 1.74
N ASP A 94 9.61 -31.07 2.02
CA ASP A 94 9.75 -29.83 2.77
C ASP A 94 9.83 -28.60 1.85
N ASN A 95 9.73 -28.80 0.53
CA ASN A 95 9.80 -27.79 -0.49
C ASN A 95 8.52 -27.77 -1.34
N ALA A 96 8.15 -26.60 -1.85
CA ALA A 96 7.06 -26.44 -2.79
C ALA A 96 7.40 -25.42 -3.87
N LEU A 97 7.12 -25.77 -5.14
CA LEU A 97 7.17 -24.84 -6.26
C LEU A 97 6.02 -23.83 -6.15
N VAL A 98 6.34 -22.54 -6.21
CA VAL A 98 5.35 -21.46 -6.18
C VAL A 98 5.60 -20.40 -7.24
N GLN A 99 4.52 -19.74 -7.66
CA GLN A 99 4.54 -18.47 -8.36
C GLN A 99 4.52 -17.33 -7.34
N VAL A 100 5.32 -16.30 -7.60
CA VAL A 100 5.41 -15.11 -6.76
C VAL A 100 4.99 -13.91 -7.59
N ARG A 101 4.06 -13.12 -7.06
CA ARG A 101 3.59 -11.89 -7.69
C ARG A 101 3.75 -10.71 -6.75
N GLY A 102 4.29 -9.61 -7.26
CA GLY A 102 4.35 -8.32 -6.57
C GLY A 102 3.67 -7.23 -7.38
N LEU A 103 3.18 -6.21 -6.70
CA LEU A 103 2.65 -4.99 -7.30
C LEU A 103 3.52 -3.82 -6.85
N ILE A 104 4.25 -3.20 -7.78
CA ILE A 104 5.08 -2.04 -7.49
C ILE A 104 4.22 -0.78 -7.62
N PRO A 105 4.00 -0.02 -6.53
CA PRO A 105 3.13 1.15 -6.55
C PRO A 105 3.72 2.31 -7.39
N PRO A 106 2.90 3.29 -7.81
CA PRO A 106 3.38 4.50 -8.47
C PRO A 106 4.38 5.25 -7.58
N GLY A 107 5.44 5.80 -8.19
CA GLY A 107 6.46 6.55 -7.46
C GLY A 107 7.34 5.73 -6.51
N ALA A 108 7.26 4.38 -6.55
CA ALA A 108 8.13 3.52 -5.76
C ALA A 108 9.62 3.84 -5.98
N ARG A 109 10.42 3.78 -4.93
CA ARG A 109 11.87 4.01 -4.96
C ARG A 109 12.59 2.70 -4.69
N ARG A 110 13.83 2.62 -5.15
CA ARG A 110 14.72 1.53 -4.77
C ARG A 110 14.80 1.43 -3.25
N GLY A 111 14.58 0.23 -2.73
CA GLY A 111 14.56 -0.04 -1.30
C GLY A 111 13.17 0.04 -0.65
N ASP A 112 12.13 0.49 -1.35
CA ASP A 112 10.77 0.35 -0.86
C ASP A 112 10.38 -1.12 -0.74
N SER A 113 9.62 -1.46 0.30
CA SER A 113 9.05 -2.79 0.46
C SER A 113 7.67 -2.91 -0.19
N ILE A 114 7.36 -4.10 -0.72
CA ILE A 114 6.04 -4.47 -1.23
C ILE A 114 5.64 -5.83 -0.66
N ASP A 115 4.34 -6.04 -0.50
CA ASP A 115 3.81 -7.36 -0.21
C ASP A 115 3.89 -8.25 -1.45
N LEU A 116 4.11 -9.54 -1.23
CA LEU A 116 4.14 -10.54 -2.28
C LEU A 116 2.97 -11.49 -2.12
N GLN A 117 2.33 -11.82 -3.22
CA GLN A 117 1.33 -12.88 -3.31
C GLN A 117 2.02 -14.18 -3.74
N ILE A 118 1.73 -15.25 -3.01
CA ILE A 118 2.27 -16.59 -3.23
C ILE A 118 1.14 -17.50 -3.69
N LEU A 119 1.33 -18.15 -4.84
CA LEU A 119 0.34 -19.03 -5.46
C LEU A 119 1.04 -20.31 -5.91
N THR A 120 0.49 -21.47 -5.58
CA THR A 120 0.93 -22.71 -6.21
C THR A 120 0.51 -22.77 -7.68
N PRO A 121 1.22 -23.52 -8.54
CA PRO A 121 0.75 -23.84 -9.89
C PRO A 121 -0.61 -24.57 -9.86
N PRO A 122 -1.40 -24.54 -10.96
CA PRO A 122 -2.70 -25.22 -11.02
C PRO A 122 -2.66 -26.72 -10.71
N LYS A 123 -1.51 -27.36 -10.90
CA LYS A 123 -1.23 -28.72 -10.45
C LYS A 123 -0.07 -28.66 -9.46
N THR A 124 -0.32 -29.07 -8.22
CA THR A 124 0.65 -29.07 -7.12
C THR A 124 0.41 -30.28 -6.23
N GLU A 125 1.50 -30.85 -5.70
CA GLU A 125 1.46 -31.88 -4.65
C GLU A 125 1.57 -31.28 -3.24
N ALA A 126 1.94 -30.00 -3.12
CA ALA A 126 1.93 -29.31 -1.84
C ALA A 126 0.50 -29.17 -1.31
N THR A 127 0.31 -29.45 -0.03
CA THR A 127 -0.99 -29.43 0.66
C THR A 127 -1.15 -28.24 1.58
N ASP A 128 -0.04 -27.68 2.09
CA ASP A 128 -0.05 -26.52 2.98
C ASP A 128 1.30 -25.79 2.91
N LEU A 129 1.26 -24.46 2.77
CA LEU A 129 2.43 -23.58 2.78
C LEU A 129 2.73 -22.97 4.17
N HIS A 130 1.93 -23.29 5.19
CA HIS A 130 2.08 -22.79 6.55
C HIS A 130 3.46 -23.10 7.14
N GLY A 131 4.06 -22.09 7.79
CA GLY A 131 5.41 -22.20 8.36
C GLY A 131 6.54 -22.22 7.33
N GLY A 132 6.21 -22.10 6.04
CA GLY A 132 7.18 -22.05 4.96
C GLY A 132 7.91 -20.71 4.86
N TRP A 133 9.08 -20.75 4.26
CA TRP A 133 9.89 -19.57 3.93
C TRP A 133 10.09 -19.47 2.42
N LEU A 134 9.76 -18.32 1.84
CA LEU A 134 10.04 -18.00 0.45
C LEU A 134 11.53 -17.70 0.28
N LEU A 135 12.22 -18.48 -0.55
CA LEU A 135 13.61 -18.21 -0.91
C LEU A 135 13.77 -16.98 -1.80
N ASP A 136 14.98 -16.41 -1.83
CA ASP A 136 15.30 -15.22 -2.62
C ASP A 136 14.90 -15.37 -4.09
N THR A 137 13.94 -14.54 -4.50
CA THR A 137 13.27 -14.65 -5.80
C THR A 137 13.41 -13.35 -6.57
N ARG A 138 13.87 -13.42 -7.83
CA ARG A 138 13.92 -12.26 -8.72
C ARG A 138 12.59 -12.08 -9.43
N LEU A 139 12.00 -10.90 -9.33
CA LEU A 139 10.72 -10.56 -9.94
C LEU A 139 10.90 -9.58 -11.10
N ARG A 140 10.23 -9.88 -12.21
CA ARG A 140 10.33 -9.12 -13.47
C ARG A 140 8.94 -8.78 -14.00
N HIS A 141 8.82 -7.67 -14.70
CA HIS A 141 7.64 -7.41 -15.50
C HIS A 141 7.67 -8.30 -16.74
N GLN A 142 6.56 -8.98 -17.04
CA GLN A 142 6.41 -9.83 -18.21
C GLN A 142 5.24 -9.32 -19.04
N GLN A 143 5.47 -9.14 -20.34
CA GLN A 143 4.43 -8.72 -21.28
C GLN A 143 4.48 -9.59 -22.54
N LEU A 144 3.31 -10.03 -23.00
CA LEU A 144 3.17 -10.70 -24.28
C LEU A 144 3.17 -9.64 -25.39
N LEU A 145 4.23 -9.57 -26.18
CA LEU A 145 4.31 -8.74 -27.38
C LEU A 145 4.52 -9.64 -28.60
N ASN A 146 3.64 -9.51 -29.61
CA ASN A 146 3.77 -10.21 -30.90
C ASN A 146 4.03 -11.72 -30.75
N ASN A 147 3.22 -12.41 -29.92
CA ASN A 147 3.36 -13.83 -29.57
C ASN A 147 4.69 -14.23 -28.88
N SER A 148 5.48 -13.27 -28.41
CA SER A 148 6.69 -13.50 -27.62
C SER A 148 6.55 -12.90 -26.22
N VAL A 149 6.93 -13.66 -25.17
CA VAL A 149 6.99 -13.12 -23.81
C VAL A 149 8.28 -12.31 -23.70
N ARG A 150 8.15 -10.99 -23.53
CA ARG A 150 9.27 -10.11 -23.20
C ARG A 150 9.32 -9.93 -21.70
N SER A 151 10.51 -10.05 -21.13
CA SER A 151 10.75 -9.83 -19.71
C SER A 151 11.65 -8.61 -19.53
N SER A 152 11.34 -7.80 -18.53
CA SER A 152 12.17 -6.68 -18.12
C SER A 152 13.45 -7.13 -17.40
N GLU A 153 14.27 -6.16 -17.02
CA GLU A 153 15.23 -6.35 -15.93
C GLU A 153 14.54 -6.69 -14.59
N VAL A 154 15.33 -7.02 -13.57
CA VAL A 154 14.80 -7.34 -12.24
C VAL A 154 14.32 -6.05 -11.59
N LEU A 155 13.03 -5.97 -11.31
CA LEU A 155 12.40 -4.78 -10.71
C LEU A 155 12.17 -4.94 -9.21
N ALA A 156 12.06 -6.18 -8.71
CA ALA A 156 11.98 -6.47 -7.28
C ALA A 156 12.67 -7.79 -6.93
N ILE A 157 13.10 -7.94 -5.68
CA ILE A 157 13.60 -9.19 -5.12
C ILE A 157 12.73 -9.55 -3.92
N GLY A 158 12.23 -10.78 -3.86
CA GLY A 158 11.29 -11.24 -2.84
C GLY A 158 11.84 -12.36 -1.97
N THR A 159 11.61 -12.30 -0.65
CA THR A 159 12.00 -13.33 0.33
C THR A 159 11.19 -13.15 1.61
N GLY A 160 11.01 -14.19 2.41
CA GLY A 160 10.41 -14.05 3.75
C GLY A 160 9.40 -15.14 4.14
N PRO A 161 8.85 -15.06 5.36
CA PRO A 161 7.91 -16.06 5.87
C PRO A 161 6.56 -15.97 5.16
N VAL A 162 5.99 -17.13 4.84
CA VAL A 162 4.66 -17.22 4.20
C VAL A 162 3.57 -17.18 5.28
N LEU A 163 2.61 -16.29 5.07
CA LEU A 163 1.32 -16.25 5.78
C LEU A 163 0.26 -16.80 4.82
N THR A 164 -0.31 -17.96 5.12
CA THR A 164 -1.32 -18.57 4.23
C THR A 164 -2.67 -17.92 4.45
N ARG A 165 -3.60 -18.11 3.49
CA ARG A 165 -4.99 -17.71 3.72
C ARG A 165 -5.67 -18.59 4.77
N GLY A 166 -5.32 -19.87 4.82
CA GLY A 166 -5.79 -20.81 5.85
C GLY A 166 -5.50 -20.34 7.29
N ASP A 167 -4.41 -19.60 7.50
CA ASP A 167 -4.04 -19.07 8.82
C ASP A 167 -5.10 -18.13 9.39
N PHE A 168 -5.71 -17.27 8.58
CA PHE A 168 -6.63 -16.23 9.03
C PHE A 168 -8.09 -16.40 8.57
N ASP A 169 -8.35 -17.10 7.46
CA ASP A 169 -9.72 -17.34 6.97
C ASP A 169 -10.40 -18.54 7.66
N GLY A 170 -9.64 -19.45 8.28
CA GLY A 170 -10.16 -20.53 9.14
C GLY A 170 -10.98 -21.62 8.44
N THR A 171 -10.73 -21.80 7.15
CA THR A 171 -11.46 -22.71 6.26
C THR A 171 -10.79 -24.08 6.14
N ASP A 172 -11.62 -25.11 5.89
CA ASP A 172 -11.17 -26.45 5.49
C ASP A 172 -10.83 -26.52 3.98
N ASP A 173 -11.04 -25.44 3.24
CA ASP A 173 -10.69 -25.36 1.82
C ASP A 173 -9.17 -25.42 1.62
N THR A 174 -8.71 -26.56 1.14
CA THR A 174 -7.31 -26.86 0.81
C THR A 174 -6.65 -25.80 -0.09
N THR A 175 -7.41 -25.12 -0.96
CA THR A 175 -6.86 -24.09 -1.86
C THR A 175 -6.33 -22.86 -1.12
N LEU A 176 -6.86 -22.58 0.07
CA LEU A 176 -6.47 -21.46 0.92
C LEU A 176 -5.21 -21.76 1.75
N HIS A 177 -4.85 -23.04 1.92
CA HIS A 177 -3.60 -23.48 2.56
C HIS A 177 -2.41 -23.45 1.58
N VAL A 178 -2.66 -23.57 0.28
CA VAL A 178 -1.64 -23.54 -0.78
C VAL A 178 -1.52 -22.19 -1.48
N SER A 179 -2.09 -21.15 -0.88
CA SER A 179 -1.96 -19.76 -1.31
C SER A 179 -1.70 -18.86 -0.09
N GLY A 180 -0.95 -17.78 -0.30
CA GLY A 180 -0.55 -16.93 0.81
C GLY A 180 0.07 -15.62 0.38
N ARG A 181 0.68 -14.95 1.36
CA ARG A 181 1.39 -13.70 1.18
C ARG A 181 2.69 -13.70 1.96
N VAL A 182 3.65 -12.89 1.50
CA VAL A 182 4.83 -12.48 2.29
C VAL A 182 4.72 -10.98 2.50
N LEU A 183 4.49 -10.56 3.75
CA LEU A 183 4.29 -9.16 4.11
C LEU A 183 5.62 -8.41 4.11
N SER A 184 5.71 -7.30 3.37
CA SER A 184 6.95 -6.56 3.09
C SER A 184 8.13 -7.43 2.62
N GLY A 185 7.86 -8.58 2.00
CA GLY A 185 8.91 -9.51 1.56
C GLY A 185 9.59 -9.09 0.26
N GLY A 186 8.96 -8.24 -0.54
CA GLY A 186 9.52 -7.74 -1.80
C GLY A 186 10.28 -6.43 -1.59
N LEU A 187 11.46 -6.30 -2.19
CA LEU A 187 12.27 -5.09 -2.20
C LEU A 187 12.43 -4.56 -3.62
N VAL A 188 11.94 -3.35 -3.86
CA VAL A 188 12.04 -2.66 -5.17
C VAL A 188 13.50 -2.36 -5.49
N GLN A 189 13.92 -2.65 -6.72
CA GLN A 189 15.32 -2.51 -7.18
C GLN A 189 15.59 -1.23 -7.98
N THR A 190 14.54 -0.57 -8.48
CA THR A 190 14.66 0.59 -9.38
C THR A 190 13.75 1.72 -8.94
N ASP A 191 14.18 2.96 -9.14
CA ASP A 191 13.33 4.13 -8.94
C ASP A 191 12.30 4.23 -10.05
N ARG A 192 11.03 4.33 -9.65
CA ARG A 192 9.91 4.51 -10.55
C ARG A 192 9.52 5.97 -10.60
N LYS A 193 9.75 6.62 -11.73
CA LYS A 193 9.34 8.01 -11.97
C LYS A 193 7.88 8.09 -12.40
N LEU A 194 7.25 9.21 -12.09
CA LEU A 194 5.94 9.58 -12.63
C LEU A 194 6.16 10.49 -13.85
N GLY A 195 5.09 10.78 -14.59
CA GLY A 195 5.19 11.75 -15.66
C GLY A 195 3.86 12.33 -16.12
N LEU A 196 3.97 13.27 -17.05
CA LEU A 196 2.87 13.83 -17.81
C LEU A 196 3.16 13.65 -19.30
N VAL A 197 2.18 13.13 -20.02
CA VAL A 197 2.21 13.08 -21.48
C VAL A 197 1.35 14.21 -22.02
N LEU A 198 1.92 15.08 -22.84
CA LEU A 198 1.21 16.17 -23.49
C LEU A 198 0.30 15.62 -24.58
N ARG A 199 -0.90 16.19 -24.68
CA ARG A 199 -1.83 15.89 -25.77
C ARG A 199 -1.24 16.41 -27.09
N PRO A 200 -1.55 15.79 -28.24
CA PRO A 200 -1.00 16.20 -29.54
C PRO A 200 -1.15 17.69 -29.87
N LYS A 201 -2.25 18.34 -29.43
CA LYS A 201 -2.49 19.78 -29.63
C LYS A 201 -1.42 20.67 -28.96
N PHE A 202 -0.80 20.19 -27.89
CA PHE A 202 0.14 20.95 -27.06
C PHE A 202 1.58 20.41 -27.14
N GLN A 203 1.83 19.34 -27.91
CA GLN A 203 3.14 18.73 -28.09
C GLN A 203 4.10 19.74 -28.75
N HIS A 204 5.00 20.30 -27.94
CA HIS A 204 5.98 21.28 -28.37
C HIS A 204 7.00 21.51 -27.25
N VAL A 205 8.30 21.55 -27.57
CA VAL A 205 9.40 21.69 -26.59
C VAL A 205 9.23 22.89 -25.66
N LYS A 206 8.84 24.06 -26.19
CA LYS A 206 8.58 25.26 -25.37
C LYS A 206 7.37 25.09 -24.44
N MET A 207 6.35 24.33 -24.84
CA MET A 207 5.18 24.06 -24.00
C MET A 207 5.54 23.11 -22.87
N ALA A 208 6.25 22.02 -23.17
CA ALA A 208 6.75 21.09 -22.16
C ALA A 208 7.63 21.81 -21.12
N LYS A 209 8.52 22.69 -21.57
CA LYS A 209 9.33 23.55 -20.67
C LYS A 209 8.48 24.51 -19.84
N ALA A 210 7.52 25.21 -20.45
CA ALA A 210 6.66 26.15 -19.73
C ALA A 210 5.84 25.44 -18.63
N ILE A 211 5.31 24.25 -18.90
CA ILE A 211 4.61 23.41 -17.93
C ILE A 211 5.57 22.95 -16.83
N ALA A 212 6.76 22.44 -17.17
CA ALA A 212 7.75 22.02 -16.19
C ALA A 212 8.19 23.19 -15.28
N GLU A 213 8.39 24.38 -15.84
CA GLU A 213 8.68 25.60 -15.08
C GLU A 213 7.52 25.99 -14.15
N ALA A 214 6.27 25.91 -14.61
CA ALA A 214 5.09 26.15 -13.77
C ALA A 214 5.01 25.20 -12.58
N ILE A 215 5.25 23.90 -12.81
CA ILE A 215 5.31 22.90 -11.75
C ILE A 215 6.44 23.23 -10.77
N ASN A 216 7.63 23.56 -11.27
CA ASN A 216 8.81 23.84 -10.44
C ASN A 216 8.72 25.15 -9.64
N ARG A 217 7.91 26.13 -10.09
CA ARG A 217 7.60 27.32 -9.28
C ARG A 217 6.89 26.91 -7.97
N ARG A 218 5.92 26.00 -8.07
CA ARG A 218 5.10 25.53 -6.95
C ARG A 218 5.75 24.41 -6.13
N PHE A 219 6.42 23.48 -6.78
CA PHE A 219 7.00 22.29 -6.16
C PHE A 219 8.51 22.27 -6.33
N TYR A 220 9.19 22.50 -5.22
CA TYR A 220 10.62 22.42 -5.10
C TYR A 220 10.99 22.02 -3.67
N PHE A 221 12.12 21.38 -3.51
CA PHE A 221 12.70 21.08 -2.20
C PHE A 221 14.21 21.32 -2.24
N PHE A 222 14.81 21.44 -1.06
CA PHE A 222 16.26 21.59 -0.94
C PHE A 222 16.91 20.21 -0.87
N ASP A 223 17.76 19.91 -1.86
CA ASP A 223 18.64 18.75 -1.85
C ASP A 223 20.03 19.23 -1.42
N GLY A 224 20.31 19.10 -0.12
CA GLY A 224 21.45 19.74 0.53
C GLY A 224 21.37 21.27 0.46
N THR A 225 22.25 21.89 -0.33
CA THR A 225 22.31 23.34 -0.52
C THR A 225 21.59 23.84 -1.77
N THR A 226 21.09 22.95 -2.63
CA THR A 226 20.52 23.31 -3.93
C THR A 226 19.00 23.21 -3.93
N ARG A 227 18.34 24.25 -4.46
CA ARG A 227 16.89 24.22 -4.72
C ARG A 227 16.64 23.38 -5.96
N ARG A 228 15.93 22.26 -5.81
CA ARG A 228 15.60 21.33 -6.90
C ARG A 228 14.09 21.29 -7.11
N GLY A 229 13.66 21.52 -8.35
CA GLY A 229 12.28 21.31 -8.78
C GLY A 229 11.98 19.82 -9.01
N ILE A 230 10.69 19.47 -9.09
CA ILE A 230 10.26 18.07 -9.29
C ILE A 230 9.98 17.70 -10.75
N ALA A 231 9.87 18.67 -11.67
CA ALA A 231 9.49 18.43 -13.05
C ALA A 231 10.65 18.68 -14.02
N LYS A 232 10.82 17.79 -15.01
CA LYS A 232 11.81 17.92 -16.07
C LYS A 232 11.19 17.56 -17.41
N ALA A 233 11.17 18.51 -18.35
CA ALA A 233 10.81 18.25 -19.74
C ALA A 233 11.92 17.39 -20.39
N ILE A 234 11.61 16.14 -20.72
CA ILE A 234 12.55 15.20 -21.34
C ILE A 234 12.41 15.27 -22.86
N GLU A 235 11.17 15.21 -23.34
CA GLU A 235 10.80 15.24 -24.75
C GLU A 235 9.81 16.39 -25.00
N ASP A 236 9.36 16.55 -26.25
CA ASP A 236 8.36 17.57 -26.60
C ASP A 236 6.94 17.20 -26.16
N ASP A 237 6.70 15.92 -25.86
CA ASP A 237 5.46 15.37 -25.33
C ASP A 237 5.58 14.75 -23.93
N PHE A 238 6.78 14.61 -23.36
CA PHE A 238 6.96 13.97 -22.05
C PHE A 238 7.67 14.84 -21.01
N ILE A 239 7.01 14.99 -19.86
CA ILE A 239 7.56 15.64 -18.66
C ILE A 239 7.68 14.60 -17.55
N GLU A 240 8.91 14.34 -17.11
CA GLU A 240 9.18 13.50 -15.94
C GLU A 240 8.87 14.26 -14.65
N ILE A 241 8.27 13.56 -13.68
CA ILE A 241 7.91 14.09 -12.36
C ILE A 241 8.51 13.21 -11.26
N ASP A 242 9.35 13.83 -10.44
CA ASP A 242 9.80 13.31 -9.15
C ASP A 242 8.70 13.46 -8.09
N VAL A 243 8.59 12.50 -7.17
CA VAL A 243 7.65 12.59 -6.04
C VAL A 243 8.20 13.57 -5.00
N HIS A 244 7.50 14.68 -4.79
CA HIS A 244 7.82 15.64 -3.74
C HIS A 244 7.75 14.96 -2.35
N PRO A 245 8.73 15.17 -1.43
CA PRO A 245 8.77 14.48 -0.15
C PRO A 245 7.47 14.53 0.66
N ARG A 246 6.78 15.67 0.65
CA ARG A 246 5.48 15.87 1.32
C ARG A 246 4.34 14.98 0.80
N TYR A 247 4.39 14.58 -0.47
CA TYR A 247 3.37 13.72 -1.09
C TYR A 247 3.84 12.27 -1.19
N ARG A 248 4.86 11.90 -0.42
CA ARG A 248 5.32 10.51 -0.38
C ARG A 248 4.17 9.62 0.10
N HIS A 249 3.94 8.50 -0.60
CA HIS A 249 2.79 7.61 -0.39
C HIS A 249 1.42 8.19 -0.79
N HIS A 250 1.41 9.38 -1.39
CA HIS A 250 0.22 10.09 -1.85
C HIS A 250 0.41 10.59 -3.29
N GLU A 251 1.01 9.74 -4.13
CA GLU A 251 1.38 10.07 -5.52
C GLU A 251 0.18 10.44 -6.39
N GLU A 252 -1.00 9.84 -6.16
CA GLU A 252 -2.25 10.23 -6.83
C GLU A 252 -2.62 11.70 -6.52
N ARG A 253 -2.54 12.11 -5.24
CA ARG A 253 -2.84 13.50 -4.82
C ARG A 253 -1.84 14.48 -5.42
N LEU A 254 -0.55 14.16 -5.43
CA LEU A 254 0.47 15.00 -6.07
C LEU A 254 0.10 15.30 -7.52
N LEU A 255 -0.27 14.27 -8.29
CA LEU A 255 -0.62 14.45 -9.69
C LEU A 255 -1.96 15.17 -9.89
N GLN A 256 -2.92 15.05 -8.98
CA GLN A 256 -4.14 15.87 -9.00
C GLN A 256 -3.82 17.36 -8.83
N VAL A 257 -2.92 17.70 -7.91
CA VAL A 257 -2.52 19.09 -7.62
C VAL A 257 -1.65 19.64 -8.76
N VAL A 258 -0.68 18.88 -9.25
CA VAL A 258 0.14 19.23 -10.42
C VAL A 258 -0.74 19.57 -11.63
N ARG A 259 -1.79 18.78 -11.86
CA ARG A 259 -2.78 19.00 -12.92
C ARG A 259 -3.61 20.27 -12.75
N ALA A 260 -3.75 20.75 -11.51
CA ALA A 260 -4.49 21.95 -11.14
C ALA A 260 -3.62 23.22 -11.12
N ILE A 261 -2.32 23.12 -11.45
CA ILE A 261 -1.41 24.27 -11.57
C ILE A 261 -1.75 25.09 -12.82
N SER A 262 -1.73 26.41 -12.66
CA SER A 262 -1.77 27.36 -13.79
C SER A 262 -0.45 27.39 -14.53
N VAL A 263 -0.48 27.28 -15.87
CA VAL A 263 0.75 27.34 -16.69
C VAL A 263 1.30 28.77 -16.73
N ALA A 264 0.40 29.75 -16.83
CA ALA A 264 0.78 31.16 -16.80
C ALA A 264 1.40 31.55 -15.44
N PRO A 265 2.39 32.47 -15.42
CA PRO A 265 2.92 33.01 -14.17
C PRO A 265 1.85 33.79 -13.40
N GLU A 266 2.05 33.95 -12.09
CA GLU A 266 1.15 34.73 -11.23
C GLU A 266 1.01 36.17 -11.75
N SER A 267 -0.23 36.65 -11.85
CA SER A 267 -0.59 38.00 -12.31
C SER A 267 -1.57 38.67 -11.34
N SER A 268 -2.02 39.89 -11.66
CA SER A 268 -3.14 40.54 -10.97
C SER A 268 -4.43 39.72 -10.97
N ASP A 269 -4.59 38.79 -11.92
CA ASP A 269 -5.78 37.96 -12.06
C ASP A 269 -5.86 36.86 -10.97
N THR A 270 -4.77 36.63 -10.23
CA THR A 270 -4.73 35.65 -9.13
C THR A 270 -5.74 35.99 -8.04
N GLN A 271 -5.96 37.27 -7.72
CA GLN A 271 -6.95 37.67 -6.72
C GLN A 271 -8.39 37.41 -7.18
N ALA A 272 -8.70 37.73 -8.43
CA ALA A 272 -10.01 37.40 -9.03
C ALA A 272 -10.24 35.87 -9.06
N ARG A 273 -9.18 35.10 -9.34
CA ARG A 273 -9.22 33.64 -9.31
C ARG A 273 -9.49 33.10 -7.90
N LEU A 274 -8.84 33.65 -6.86
CA LEU A 274 -9.07 33.27 -5.47
C LEU A 274 -10.53 33.49 -5.05
N VAL A 275 -11.12 34.64 -5.41
CA VAL A 275 -12.54 34.92 -5.14
C VAL A 275 -13.44 33.89 -5.83
N LYS A 276 -13.22 33.63 -7.13
CA LYS A 276 -13.99 32.63 -7.86
C LYS A 276 -13.84 31.22 -7.27
N LEU A 277 -12.63 30.82 -6.88
CA LEU A 277 -12.41 29.52 -6.25
C LEU A 277 -13.04 29.43 -4.86
N SER A 278 -13.08 30.52 -4.08
CA SER A 278 -13.80 30.59 -2.81
C SER A 278 -15.30 30.36 -3.00
N GLU A 279 -15.92 30.97 -4.02
CA GLU A 279 -17.32 30.76 -4.35
C GLU A 279 -17.59 29.31 -4.76
N ARG A 280 -16.74 28.74 -5.63
CA ARG A 280 -16.85 27.34 -6.08
C ARG A 280 -16.63 26.35 -4.93
N LEU A 281 -15.76 26.67 -3.97
CA LEU A 281 -15.52 25.85 -2.79
C LEU A 281 -16.75 25.77 -1.88
N ARG A 282 -17.70 26.71 -1.99
CA ARG A 282 -18.98 26.69 -1.27
C ARG A 282 -20.04 25.83 -1.96
N VAL A 283 -19.76 25.31 -3.15
CA VAL A 283 -20.66 24.44 -3.92
C VAL A 283 -20.16 22.99 -3.82
N PRO A 284 -20.91 22.07 -3.18
CA PRO A 284 -20.46 20.69 -2.94
C PRO A 284 -19.93 19.97 -4.19
N ALA A 285 -20.62 20.10 -5.32
CA ALA A 285 -20.22 19.48 -6.58
C ALA A 285 -18.88 20.01 -7.16
N GLU A 286 -18.47 21.22 -6.78
CA GLU A 286 -17.25 21.86 -7.28
C GLU A 286 -16.14 21.95 -6.23
N ALA A 287 -16.46 21.66 -4.97
CA ALA A 287 -15.60 21.90 -3.82
C ALA A 287 -14.26 21.15 -3.90
N ALA A 288 -14.28 19.88 -4.32
CA ALA A 288 -13.07 19.08 -4.48
C ALA A 288 -12.09 19.70 -5.51
N ASP A 289 -12.59 20.11 -6.68
CA ASP A 289 -11.76 20.75 -7.71
C ASP A 289 -11.28 22.14 -7.27
N ALA A 290 -12.14 22.91 -6.62
CA ALA A 290 -11.78 24.22 -6.10
C ALA A 290 -10.66 24.13 -5.06
N ALA A 291 -10.76 23.18 -4.11
CA ALA A 291 -9.74 22.92 -3.10
C ALA A 291 -8.40 22.49 -3.73
N LEU A 292 -8.42 21.61 -4.73
CA LEU A 292 -7.20 21.20 -5.46
C LEU A 292 -6.52 22.38 -6.17
N GLN A 293 -7.30 23.28 -6.78
CA GLN A 293 -6.75 24.48 -7.40
C GLN A 293 -6.19 25.48 -6.37
N LEU A 294 -6.85 25.63 -5.22
CA LEU A 294 -6.33 26.43 -4.11
C LEU A 294 -5.03 25.84 -3.55
N GLU A 295 -4.95 24.51 -3.39
CA GLU A 295 -3.71 23.81 -3.02
C GLU A 295 -2.58 24.02 -4.05
N ALA A 296 -2.93 24.04 -5.35
CA ALA A 296 -2.00 24.31 -6.44
C ALA A 296 -1.50 25.75 -6.45
N ILE A 297 -2.32 26.73 -6.06
CA ILE A 297 -1.90 28.12 -5.83
C ILE A 297 -0.91 28.19 -4.66
N GLY A 298 -1.15 27.44 -3.58
CA GLY A 298 -0.24 27.36 -2.45
C GLY A 298 -0.48 28.45 -1.39
N GLU A 299 0.58 29.13 -0.95
CA GLU A 299 0.58 30.03 0.21
C GLU A 299 -0.50 31.13 0.13
N GLY A 300 -0.71 31.71 -1.06
CA GLY A 300 -1.71 32.77 -1.27
C GLY A 300 -3.16 32.33 -1.06
N ALA A 301 -3.44 31.02 -1.09
CA ALA A 301 -4.78 30.46 -0.93
C ALA A 301 -5.11 30.04 0.51
N ILE A 302 -4.15 30.06 1.43
CA ILE A 302 -4.34 29.61 2.82
C ILE A 302 -5.50 30.36 3.51
N PRO A 303 -5.60 31.71 3.45
CA PRO A 303 -6.70 32.41 4.12
C PRO A 303 -8.09 31.95 3.65
N THR A 304 -8.22 31.70 2.33
CA THR A 304 -9.46 31.20 1.73
C THR A 304 -9.80 29.79 2.23
N LEU A 305 -8.81 28.90 2.32
CA LEU A 305 -9.01 27.54 2.81
C LEU A 305 -9.33 27.52 4.31
N VAL A 306 -8.67 28.35 5.12
CA VAL A 306 -8.93 28.47 6.57
C VAL A 306 -10.36 28.97 6.81
N GLU A 307 -10.83 29.94 6.02
CA GLU A 307 -12.23 30.37 6.08
C GLU A 307 -13.19 29.21 5.77
N ALA A 308 -12.88 28.42 4.74
CA ALA A 308 -13.70 27.29 4.32
C ALA A 308 -13.75 26.14 5.35
N CYS A 309 -12.71 25.97 6.17
CA CYS A 309 -12.72 25.03 7.30
C CYS A 309 -13.78 25.37 8.37
N ASN A 310 -14.33 26.60 8.37
CA ASN A 310 -15.39 27.02 9.28
C ASN A 310 -16.80 26.92 8.69
N LEU A 311 -16.94 26.37 7.47
CA LEU A 311 -18.25 26.16 6.85
C LEU A 311 -19.07 25.11 7.61
N THR A 312 -20.40 25.21 7.50
CA THR A 312 -21.33 24.30 8.20
C THR A 312 -21.37 22.90 7.59
N ASN A 313 -21.15 22.77 6.27
CA ASN A 313 -21.18 21.49 5.58
C ASN A 313 -19.86 20.71 5.80
N PRO A 314 -19.92 19.45 6.28
CA PRO A 314 -18.73 18.63 6.57
C PRO A 314 -17.89 18.29 5.34
N GLU A 315 -18.50 18.08 4.16
CA GLU A 315 -17.80 17.82 2.90
C GLU A 315 -16.90 19.00 2.51
N LEU A 316 -17.42 20.24 2.63
CA LEU A 316 -16.69 21.45 2.29
C LEU A 316 -15.51 21.68 3.24
N ARG A 317 -15.73 21.47 4.55
CA ARG A 317 -14.67 21.53 5.56
C ARG A 317 -13.57 20.51 5.28
N PHE A 318 -13.96 19.30 4.92
CA PHE A 318 -13.04 18.20 4.62
C PHE A 318 -12.11 18.57 3.45
N TYR A 319 -12.65 18.99 2.30
CA TYR A 319 -11.81 19.33 1.15
C TYR A 319 -10.86 20.50 1.43
N ALA A 320 -11.33 21.51 2.16
CA ALA A 320 -10.50 22.64 2.57
C ALA A 320 -9.36 22.21 3.50
N ALA A 321 -9.68 21.37 4.50
CA ALA A 321 -8.72 20.87 5.47
C ALA A 321 -7.70 19.90 4.85
N GLU A 322 -8.14 19.05 3.92
CA GLU A 322 -7.24 18.16 3.19
C GLU A 322 -6.19 18.98 2.40
N ALA A 323 -6.63 20.03 1.69
CA ALA A 323 -5.71 20.94 1.00
C ALA A 323 -4.74 21.63 1.97
N LEU A 324 -5.24 22.13 3.11
CA LEU A 324 -4.39 22.75 4.15
C LEU A 324 -3.37 21.78 4.74
N ALA A 325 -3.70 20.50 4.89
CA ALA A 325 -2.76 19.51 5.40
C ALA A 325 -1.58 19.29 4.45
N TYR A 326 -1.83 19.22 3.14
CA TYR A 326 -0.75 19.17 2.14
C TYR A 326 -0.01 20.51 1.96
N LEU A 327 -0.59 21.62 2.40
CA LEU A 327 0.10 22.90 2.58
C LEU A 327 0.85 23.01 3.92
N ASP A 328 0.79 21.97 4.77
CA ASP A 328 1.45 21.88 6.07
C ASP A 328 0.95 22.93 7.09
N ARG A 329 -0.38 23.07 7.15
CA ARG A 329 -1.10 24.00 8.03
C ARG A 329 -1.84 23.26 9.13
N SER A 330 -1.61 23.67 10.37
CA SER A 330 -2.15 23.01 11.57
C SER A 330 -3.66 23.20 11.72
N GLU A 331 -4.21 24.23 11.07
CA GLU A 331 -5.65 24.50 10.97
C GLU A 331 -6.42 23.34 10.30
N ALA A 332 -5.73 22.49 9.54
CA ALA A 332 -6.31 21.28 8.97
C ALA A 332 -6.63 20.21 10.01
N VAL A 333 -5.95 20.19 11.16
CA VAL A 333 -5.96 19.04 12.07
C VAL A 333 -7.37 18.76 12.58
N GLU A 334 -8.02 19.73 13.22
CA GLU A 334 -9.32 19.49 13.86
C GLU A 334 -10.43 19.11 12.86
N PRO A 335 -10.59 19.78 11.71
CA PRO A 335 -11.55 19.34 10.70
C PRO A 335 -11.29 17.93 10.18
N LEU A 336 -10.02 17.52 10.00
CA LEU A 336 -9.68 16.17 9.57
C LEU A 336 -10.00 15.13 10.65
N LEU A 337 -9.70 15.41 11.92
CA LEU A 337 -10.09 14.55 13.06
C LEU A 337 -11.61 14.40 13.14
N ALA A 338 -12.35 15.51 13.01
CA ALA A 338 -13.81 15.48 12.97
C ALA A 338 -14.34 14.64 11.79
N GLY A 339 -13.71 14.71 10.62
CA GLY A 339 -14.02 13.86 9.48
C GLY A 339 -13.77 12.37 9.77
N ILE A 340 -12.67 12.04 10.45
CA ILE A 340 -12.34 10.65 10.82
C ILE A 340 -13.38 10.07 11.80
N ARG A 341 -13.79 10.86 12.79
CA ARG A 341 -14.79 10.44 13.79
C ARG A 341 -16.14 10.19 13.14
N ASN A 342 -16.63 11.18 12.40
CA ASN A 342 -18.04 11.25 12.03
C ASN A 342 -18.37 10.66 10.67
N GLU A 343 -17.43 10.62 9.71
CA GLU A 343 -17.73 10.26 8.32
C GLU A 343 -16.80 9.14 7.81
N PRO A 344 -17.31 7.90 7.67
CA PRO A 344 -16.54 6.77 7.13
C PRO A 344 -15.86 7.05 5.79
N ALA A 345 -16.45 7.88 4.91
CA ALA A 345 -15.87 8.25 3.63
C ALA A 345 -14.60 9.11 3.76
N PHE A 346 -14.50 9.93 4.81
CA PHE A 346 -13.37 10.84 5.02
C PHE A 346 -12.24 10.21 5.84
N ARG A 347 -12.45 9.08 6.51
CA ARG A 347 -11.44 8.43 7.36
C ARG A 347 -10.11 8.18 6.67
N SER A 348 -10.12 7.42 5.57
CA SER A 348 -8.91 7.03 4.85
C SER A 348 -8.14 8.25 4.31
N PRO A 349 -8.75 9.21 3.58
CA PRO A 349 -8.03 10.37 3.09
C PRO A 349 -7.59 11.33 4.21
N SER A 350 -8.38 11.50 5.29
CA SER A 350 -7.96 12.32 6.44
C SER A 350 -6.76 11.74 7.17
N LEU A 351 -6.75 10.43 7.43
CA LEU A 351 -5.58 9.75 8.03
C LEU A 351 -4.34 9.85 7.14
N SER A 352 -4.53 9.74 5.83
CA SER A 352 -3.49 9.91 4.81
C SER A 352 -2.91 11.33 4.84
N ALA A 353 -3.77 12.36 4.90
CA ALA A 353 -3.35 13.76 5.03
C ALA A 353 -2.61 14.02 6.36
N LEU A 354 -3.08 13.46 7.47
CA LEU A 354 -2.42 13.55 8.78
C LEU A 354 -1.07 12.82 8.83
N LEU A 355 -0.80 11.85 7.96
CA LEU A 355 0.52 11.19 7.89
C LEU A 355 1.62 12.16 7.44
N GLY A 356 1.32 13.03 6.47
CA GLY A 356 2.27 13.97 5.88
C GLY A 356 2.37 15.33 6.59
N LEU A 357 1.49 15.62 7.55
CA LEU A 357 1.40 16.91 8.24
C LEU A 357 2.39 17.01 9.40
N GLU A 358 3.42 17.85 9.33
CA GLU A 358 4.54 17.86 10.28
C GLU A 358 4.27 18.75 11.52
N HIS A 359 3.09 18.60 12.13
CA HIS A 359 2.69 19.34 13.34
C HIS A 359 2.45 18.43 14.53
N SER A 360 2.86 18.87 15.72
CA SER A 360 2.66 18.11 16.97
C SER A 360 1.18 17.92 17.33
N SER A 361 0.32 18.85 16.93
CA SER A 361 -1.14 18.73 17.12
C SER A 361 -1.73 17.53 16.38
N ALA A 362 -1.15 17.13 15.24
CA ALA A 362 -1.57 15.91 14.54
C ALA A 362 -1.28 14.67 15.40
N VAL A 363 -0.15 14.63 16.11
CA VAL A 363 0.19 13.52 17.02
C VAL A 363 -0.79 13.46 18.19
N THR A 364 -1.12 14.59 18.81
CA THR A 364 -2.11 14.66 19.89
C THR A 364 -3.49 14.19 19.39
N GLY A 365 -3.93 14.69 18.25
CA GLY A 365 -5.20 14.26 17.65
C GLY A 365 -5.25 12.77 17.33
N LEU A 366 -4.18 12.21 16.76
CA LEU A 366 -4.08 10.77 16.50
C LEU A 366 -4.09 9.94 17.79
N GLN A 367 -3.51 10.44 18.88
CA GLN A 367 -3.58 9.78 20.20
C GLN A 367 -5.00 9.75 20.74
N GLU A 368 -5.75 10.85 20.62
CA GLU A 368 -7.16 10.90 21.00
C GLU A 368 -8.01 9.89 20.21
N LEU A 369 -7.72 9.72 18.91
CA LEU A 369 -8.41 8.76 18.05
C LEU A 369 -8.20 7.30 18.49
N LEU A 370 -7.21 7.00 19.33
CA LEU A 370 -7.00 5.66 19.90
C LEU A 370 -8.08 5.30 20.93
N ASP A 371 -8.87 6.25 21.42
CA ASP A 371 -9.93 6.04 22.40
C ASP A 371 -11.34 5.94 21.79
N GLU A 372 -11.46 6.07 20.47
CA GLU A 372 -12.75 6.04 19.75
C GLU A 372 -13.37 4.63 19.71
N ASP A 373 -14.70 4.55 19.66
CA ASP A 373 -15.41 3.25 19.62
C ASP A 373 -15.07 2.43 18.36
N SER A 374 -14.92 3.12 17.23
CA SER A 374 -14.61 2.51 15.94
C SER A 374 -13.20 1.92 15.92
N LEU A 375 -13.11 0.59 15.80
CA LEU A 375 -11.82 -0.10 15.66
C LEU A 375 -11.05 0.34 14.40
N GLU A 376 -11.77 0.67 13.33
CA GLU A 376 -11.19 1.20 12.09
C GLU A 376 -10.49 2.54 12.31
N THR A 377 -11.09 3.40 13.13
CA THR A 377 -10.51 4.69 13.51
C THR A 377 -9.27 4.50 14.38
N ARG A 378 -9.36 3.66 15.43
CA ARG A 378 -8.25 3.40 16.35
C ARG A 378 -7.06 2.76 15.64
N TYR A 379 -7.29 1.73 14.83
CA TYR A 379 -6.21 1.07 14.08
C TYR A 379 -5.67 1.95 12.97
N GLY A 380 -6.52 2.70 12.26
CA GLY A 380 -6.09 3.72 11.32
C GLY A 380 -5.14 4.74 11.97
N ALA A 381 -5.53 5.33 13.10
CA ALA A 381 -4.71 6.30 13.83
C ALA A 381 -3.38 5.69 14.31
N MET A 382 -3.41 4.49 14.87
CA MET A 382 -2.21 3.77 15.30
C MET A 382 -1.24 3.54 14.13
N THR A 383 -1.73 3.10 12.97
CA THR A 383 -0.85 2.86 11.80
C THR A 383 -0.23 4.14 11.26
N VAL A 384 -0.96 5.27 11.27
CA VAL A 384 -0.40 6.59 10.95
C VAL A 384 0.67 6.97 11.96
N MET A 385 0.41 6.87 13.27
CA MET A 385 1.40 7.14 14.31
C MET A 385 2.65 6.26 14.18
N ARG A 386 2.49 4.99 13.80
CA ARG A 386 3.60 4.05 13.55
C ARG A 386 4.47 4.46 12.37
N ASP A 387 3.87 5.02 11.34
CA ASP A 387 4.55 5.42 10.11
C ASP A 387 5.15 6.84 10.20
N ARG A 388 4.68 7.65 11.17
CA ARG A 388 5.24 8.95 11.54
C ARG A 388 6.49 8.83 12.42
N LYS A 389 7.53 9.61 12.12
CA LYS A 389 8.79 9.60 12.89
C LYS A 389 8.65 10.19 14.30
N ASP A 390 7.81 11.21 14.45
CA ASP A 390 7.58 11.95 15.69
C ASP A 390 6.58 11.27 16.64
N ALA A 391 5.83 10.26 16.18
CA ALA A 391 4.86 9.53 16.97
C ALA A 391 5.23 8.06 17.23
N ARG A 392 6.03 7.42 16.36
CA ARG A 392 6.31 5.98 16.44
C ARG A 392 6.87 5.50 17.78
N SER A 393 7.69 6.33 18.44
CA SER A 393 8.31 5.99 19.73
C SER A 393 7.27 5.86 20.86
N SER A 394 6.14 6.56 20.78
CA SER A 394 5.10 6.51 21.82
C SER A 394 4.30 5.21 21.82
N LEU A 395 4.35 4.42 20.74
CA LEU A 395 3.58 3.17 20.62
C LEU A 395 4.24 1.95 21.29
N GLY A 396 5.54 2.02 21.62
CA GLY A 396 6.22 0.98 22.40
C GLY A 396 6.28 -0.42 21.76
N GLY A 397 6.30 -0.53 20.41
CA GLY A 397 6.24 -1.81 19.71
C GLY A 397 7.43 -2.74 19.94
N GLU A 398 7.17 -3.88 20.59
CA GLU A 398 8.11 -4.96 20.90
C GLU A 398 8.43 -5.78 19.64
N ASN A 399 9.71 -6.08 19.39
CA ASN A 399 10.12 -6.95 18.29
C ASN A 399 10.30 -8.38 18.81
N LEU A 400 9.44 -9.31 18.38
CA LEU A 400 9.46 -10.68 18.86
C LEU A 400 10.40 -11.52 18.00
N ASN A 401 11.66 -11.64 18.45
CA ASN A 401 12.72 -12.45 17.83
C ASN A 401 12.93 -12.18 16.33
N GLY A 402 12.67 -10.95 15.87
CA GLY A 402 12.80 -10.57 14.46
C GLY A 402 11.68 -11.10 13.56
N GLN A 403 10.66 -11.78 14.11
CA GLN A 403 9.57 -12.38 13.34
C GLN A 403 8.47 -11.38 13.00
N PHE A 404 7.97 -10.66 14.01
CA PHE A 404 6.90 -9.67 13.89
C PHE A 404 6.89 -8.74 15.10
N ARG A 405 6.04 -7.71 15.08
CA ARG A 405 5.91 -6.76 16.21
C ARG A 405 4.64 -6.98 17.02
N LEU A 406 4.77 -6.87 18.33
CA LEU A 406 3.64 -6.82 19.27
C LEU A 406 3.49 -5.40 19.80
N TYR A 407 2.29 -4.85 19.66
CA TYR A 407 1.91 -3.56 20.22
C TYR A 407 0.85 -3.75 21.31
N GLN A 408 1.01 -3.05 22.42
CA GLN A 408 0.03 -3.00 23.51
C GLN A 408 -0.38 -1.55 23.70
N ILE A 409 -1.52 -1.19 23.11
CA ILE A 409 -2.02 0.18 23.04
C ILE A 409 -3.07 0.38 24.12
N LYS A 410 -2.78 1.27 25.07
CA LYS A 410 -3.78 1.71 26.05
C LYS A 410 -4.87 2.49 25.32
N SER A 411 -6.12 2.11 25.56
CA SER A 411 -7.30 2.68 24.92
C SER A 411 -8.48 2.56 25.88
N ASN A 412 -9.31 3.60 25.94
CA ASN A 412 -10.59 3.59 26.65
C ASN A 412 -11.72 2.98 25.80
N GLY A 413 -11.48 2.75 24.50
CA GLY A 413 -12.43 2.10 23.60
C GLY A 413 -12.53 0.58 23.84
N PRO A 414 -13.49 -0.11 23.19
CA PRO A 414 -13.72 -1.54 23.39
C PRO A 414 -12.46 -2.40 23.15
N PRO A 415 -12.16 -3.40 23.99
CA PRO A 415 -10.94 -4.20 23.84
C PRO A 415 -10.96 -4.98 22.52
N ALA A 416 -9.83 -4.97 21.82
CA ALA A 416 -9.70 -5.65 20.53
C ALA A 416 -8.27 -6.16 20.29
N VAL A 417 -8.18 -7.26 19.55
CA VAL A 417 -6.96 -7.84 19.03
C VAL A 417 -6.96 -7.63 17.52
N VAL A 418 -5.96 -6.91 17.03
CA VAL A 418 -5.81 -6.62 15.60
C VAL A 418 -4.61 -7.36 15.04
N VAL A 419 -4.81 -7.99 13.90
CA VAL A 419 -3.76 -8.66 13.12
C VAL A 419 -3.65 -7.96 11.77
N SER A 420 -2.43 -7.56 11.40
CA SER A 420 -2.19 -6.96 10.09
C SER A 420 -1.97 -8.00 9.00
N LEU A 421 -2.72 -7.89 7.90
CA LEU A 421 -2.55 -8.78 6.73
C LEU A 421 -1.85 -8.08 5.55
N THR A 422 -1.35 -6.86 5.78
CA THR A 422 -0.74 -6.02 4.75
C THR A 422 0.43 -5.22 5.31
N ARG A 423 1.45 -5.00 4.49
CA ARG A 423 2.68 -4.25 4.78
C ARG A 423 3.49 -4.82 5.94
N LYS A 424 3.08 -4.69 7.19
CA LYS A 424 3.92 -5.03 8.36
C LYS A 424 3.32 -6.17 9.17
N PRO A 425 4.06 -7.25 9.44
CA PRO A 425 3.58 -8.29 10.34
C PRO A 425 3.54 -7.74 11.77
N GLU A 426 2.33 -7.50 12.26
CA GLU A 426 2.09 -6.98 13.61
C GLU A 426 0.82 -7.55 14.24
N VAL A 427 0.86 -7.68 15.56
CA VAL A 427 -0.33 -7.93 16.39
C VAL A 427 -0.48 -6.75 17.34
N VAL A 428 -1.68 -6.19 17.43
CA VAL A 428 -1.99 -5.04 18.28
C VAL A 428 -3.05 -5.42 19.28
N LEU A 429 -2.72 -5.30 20.57
CA LEU A 429 -3.67 -5.43 21.67
C LEU A 429 -4.15 -4.03 22.02
N MET A 430 -5.41 -3.72 21.73
CA MET A 430 -6.02 -2.42 21.99
C MET A 430 -6.90 -2.48 23.23
N GLY A 431 -6.66 -1.55 24.15
CA GLY A 431 -7.38 -1.48 25.41
C GLY A 431 -6.98 -2.59 26.38
N GLU A 432 -7.82 -2.79 27.39
CA GLU A 432 -7.64 -3.85 28.38
C GLU A 432 -8.21 -5.17 27.87
N VAL A 433 -7.40 -5.92 27.11
CA VAL A 433 -7.78 -7.24 26.59
C VAL A 433 -7.97 -8.24 27.73
N SER A 434 -9.07 -8.97 27.69
CA SER A 434 -9.45 -9.98 28.67
C SER A 434 -8.43 -11.13 28.73
N PRO A 435 -8.18 -11.72 29.91
CA PRO A 435 -7.40 -12.94 30.02
C PRO A 435 -8.02 -14.09 29.23
N LEU A 436 -7.18 -15.03 28.77
CA LEU A 436 -7.63 -16.20 28.02
C LEU A 436 -8.56 -17.09 28.86
N ALA A 437 -9.73 -17.43 28.32
CA ALA A 437 -10.74 -18.28 28.95
C ALA A 437 -10.42 -19.79 28.82
N LEU A 438 -9.18 -20.16 29.13
CA LEU A 438 -8.66 -21.52 28.97
C LEU A 438 -9.10 -22.42 30.13
N LYS A 439 -10.00 -23.39 29.85
CA LYS A 439 -10.49 -24.37 30.85
C LYS A 439 -9.52 -25.54 31.06
N SER A 440 -8.83 -25.98 30.01
CA SER A 440 -7.91 -27.13 30.04
C SER A 440 -6.67 -26.85 29.19
N PHE A 441 -6.56 -27.49 28.04
CA PHE A 441 -5.55 -27.23 27.03
C PHE A 441 -6.24 -26.87 25.72
N PHE A 442 -5.52 -26.12 24.90
CA PHE A 442 -5.90 -25.71 23.57
C PHE A 442 -4.80 -26.21 22.62
N ILE A 443 -5.19 -26.85 21.51
CA ILE A 443 -4.26 -27.29 20.47
C ILE A 443 -4.22 -26.19 19.41
N GLY A 444 -3.02 -25.64 19.19
CA GLY A 444 -2.74 -24.67 18.13
C GLY A 444 -2.16 -25.33 16.87
N PRO A 445 -1.73 -24.54 15.88
CA PRO A 445 -1.14 -25.04 14.65
C PRO A 445 0.21 -25.72 14.90
N ALA A 446 0.69 -26.46 13.91
CA ALA A 446 2.07 -26.98 13.83
C ALA A 446 2.58 -27.68 15.13
N GLY A 447 1.73 -28.53 15.72
CA GLY A 447 2.05 -29.34 16.89
C GLY A 447 2.10 -28.57 18.21
N MET A 448 1.47 -27.40 18.27
CA MET A 448 1.47 -26.53 19.44
C MET A 448 0.37 -26.91 20.43
N ILE A 449 0.71 -26.94 21.72
CA ILE A 449 -0.22 -27.19 22.81
C ILE A 449 -0.04 -26.10 23.86
N VAL A 450 -1.13 -25.41 24.19
CA VAL A 450 -1.19 -24.37 25.21
C VAL A 450 -2.02 -24.89 26.37
N ARG A 451 -1.47 -24.93 27.58
CA ARG A 451 -2.22 -25.30 28.79
C ARG A 451 -2.01 -24.31 29.91
N ARG A 452 -3.00 -24.19 30.79
CA ARG A 452 -2.82 -23.47 32.05
C ARG A 452 -2.01 -24.32 33.03
N MET A 453 -1.08 -23.70 33.75
CA MET A 453 -0.33 -24.34 34.81
C MET A 453 -1.15 -24.36 36.11
N ASN A 454 -1.02 -25.43 36.89
CA ASN A 454 -1.71 -25.54 38.17
C ASN A 454 -0.99 -24.71 39.24
N ALA A 455 -1.70 -24.33 40.32
CA ALA A 455 -1.15 -23.49 41.39
C ALA A 455 0.14 -24.06 42.03
N ASN A 456 0.24 -25.39 42.15
CA ASN A 456 1.44 -26.06 42.67
C ASN A 456 2.66 -25.93 41.73
N GLU A 457 2.45 -25.94 40.41
CA GLU A 457 3.52 -25.73 39.41
C GLU A 457 3.96 -24.26 39.38
N ALA A 458 3.02 -23.32 39.53
CA ALA A 458 3.30 -21.89 39.55
C ALA A 458 4.06 -21.44 40.82
N SER A 459 3.75 -22.05 41.96
CA SER A 459 4.38 -21.74 43.25
C SER A 459 5.86 -22.15 43.33
N LEU A 460 6.26 -23.22 42.63
CA LEU A 460 7.67 -23.66 42.55
C LEU A 460 8.57 -22.63 41.84
N ASN A 461 8.00 -21.83 40.95
CA ASN A 461 8.71 -20.81 40.18
C ASN A 461 8.55 -19.40 40.76
N GLY A 462 7.99 -19.26 41.98
CA GLY A 462 7.83 -17.98 42.67
C GLY A 462 6.83 -17.00 42.02
N SER A 463 5.98 -17.47 41.10
CA SER A 463 5.02 -16.63 40.38
C SER A 463 3.72 -16.46 41.16
N VAL A 464 3.30 -15.20 41.37
CA VAL A 464 2.01 -14.86 41.98
C VAL A 464 0.86 -14.93 40.97
N ASN A 465 1.17 -14.83 39.67
CA ASN A 465 0.19 -14.80 38.59
C ASN A 465 -0.03 -16.18 37.96
N ALA A 466 -1.23 -16.38 37.40
CA ALA A 466 -1.55 -17.55 36.60
C ALA A 466 -0.62 -17.63 35.38
N ARG A 467 -0.11 -18.84 35.08
CA ARG A 467 0.85 -19.08 33.99
C ARG A 467 0.32 -20.04 32.94
N LEU A 468 0.81 -19.89 31.72
CA LEU A 468 0.61 -20.81 30.60
C LEU A 468 1.90 -21.57 30.35
N ARG A 469 1.76 -22.85 30.04
CA ARG A 469 2.82 -23.64 29.42
C ARG A 469 2.48 -23.85 27.96
N ILE A 470 3.38 -23.44 27.09
CA ILE A 470 3.30 -23.64 25.65
C ILE A 470 4.34 -24.71 25.29
N SER A 471 3.90 -25.72 24.56
CA SER A 471 4.75 -26.82 24.10
C SER A 471 4.62 -26.93 22.59
N ARG A 472 5.72 -27.19 21.88
CA ARG A 472 5.69 -27.47 20.43
C ARG A 472 6.43 -28.76 20.13
N PHE A 473 5.73 -29.69 19.50
CA PHE A 473 6.25 -31.00 19.12
C PHE A 473 6.31 -31.09 17.60
N ARG A 474 7.48 -31.39 17.05
CA ARG A 474 7.68 -31.50 15.60
C ARG A 474 8.50 -32.75 15.29
N PRO A 475 8.12 -33.54 14.27
CA PRO A 475 8.93 -34.68 13.84
C PRO A 475 10.38 -34.27 13.56
N GLY A 476 11.33 -35.01 14.12
CA GLY A 476 12.77 -34.79 13.89
C GLY A 476 13.37 -33.53 14.52
N ARG A 477 12.62 -32.78 15.35
CA ARG A 477 13.14 -31.62 16.10
C ARG A 477 13.02 -31.84 17.61
N PRO A 478 13.89 -31.22 18.43
CA PRO A 478 13.75 -31.28 19.88
C PRO A 478 12.46 -30.58 20.34
N ASP A 479 11.84 -31.13 21.37
CA ASP A 479 10.67 -30.52 22.02
C ASP A 479 11.02 -29.13 22.56
N ALA A 480 10.15 -28.17 22.28
CA ALA A 480 10.31 -26.80 22.76
C ALA A 480 9.21 -26.46 23.78
N PHE A 481 9.59 -25.77 24.86
CA PHE A 481 8.71 -25.37 25.94
C PHE A 481 8.92 -23.90 26.32
N ALA A 482 7.83 -23.21 26.63
CA ALA A 482 7.83 -21.86 27.19
C ALA A 482 6.84 -21.77 28.35
N GLU A 483 7.19 -21.04 29.39
CA GLU A 483 6.32 -20.76 30.53
C GLU A 483 6.16 -19.25 30.72
N VAL A 484 4.96 -18.76 30.44
CA VAL A 484 4.65 -17.33 30.31
C VAL A 484 3.45 -16.96 31.19
N ASP A 485 3.25 -15.67 31.42
CA ASP A 485 2.04 -15.18 32.08
C ASP A 485 0.79 -15.55 31.28
N ALA A 486 -0.31 -15.87 31.97
CA ALA A 486 -1.59 -16.23 31.36
C ALA A 486 -2.37 -15.02 30.82
N THR A 487 -1.68 -14.22 30.02
CA THR A 487 -2.21 -13.07 29.28
C THR A 487 -2.09 -13.35 27.78
N LEU A 488 -2.83 -12.59 26.97
CA LEU A 488 -2.71 -12.71 25.52
C LEU A 488 -1.31 -12.31 25.03
N ALA A 489 -0.73 -11.25 25.60
CA ALA A 489 0.64 -10.85 25.30
C ALA A 489 1.65 -11.95 25.68
N GLY A 490 1.46 -12.61 26.83
CA GLY A 490 2.25 -13.76 27.25
C GLY A 490 2.16 -14.93 26.26
N LEU A 491 0.95 -15.28 25.81
CA LEU A 491 0.74 -16.30 24.79
C LEU A 491 1.53 -15.98 23.51
N ILE A 492 1.39 -14.76 22.98
CA ILE A 492 2.08 -14.32 21.76
C ILE A 492 3.61 -14.40 21.92
N ARG A 493 4.16 -13.97 23.06
CA ARG A 493 5.60 -14.09 23.34
C ARG A 493 6.03 -15.55 23.37
N GLY A 494 5.32 -16.38 24.13
CA GLY A 494 5.68 -17.78 24.29
C GLY A 494 5.56 -18.61 23.01
N ILE A 495 4.67 -18.24 22.07
CA ILE A 495 4.64 -18.79 20.71
C ILE A 495 6.00 -18.60 20.03
N THR A 496 6.57 -17.40 20.11
CA THR A 496 7.88 -17.12 19.49
C THR A 496 9.05 -17.76 20.24
N GLU A 497 8.95 -17.96 21.56
CA GLU A 497 9.94 -18.70 22.36
C GLU A 497 10.03 -20.18 21.96
N VAL A 498 8.90 -20.81 21.60
CA VAL A 498 8.88 -22.20 21.07
C VAL A 498 9.18 -22.26 19.56
N GLY A 499 9.70 -21.17 18.98
CA GLY A 499 10.10 -21.05 17.59
C GLY A 499 8.94 -20.86 16.61
N GLY A 500 7.79 -20.38 17.07
CA GLY A 500 6.64 -19.99 16.26
C GLY A 500 6.84 -18.66 15.53
N GLY A 501 6.33 -18.56 14.31
CA GLY A 501 6.37 -17.36 13.49
C GLY A 501 5.08 -16.52 13.55
N TYR A 502 4.95 -15.59 12.60
CA TYR A 502 3.74 -14.77 12.47
C TYR A 502 2.52 -15.62 12.09
N GLY A 503 2.63 -16.51 11.09
CA GLY A 503 1.54 -17.42 10.70
C GLY A 503 1.05 -18.30 11.86
N ASP A 504 1.97 -18.89 12.64
CA ASP A 504 1.64 -19.66 13.86
C ASP A 504 0.82 -18.81 14.85
N THR A 505 1.19 -17.53 15.02
CA THR A 505 0.50 -16.60 15.93
C THR A 505 -0.89 -16.25 15.40
N VAL A 506 -1.01 -15.91 14.11
CA VAL A 506 -2.28 -15.58 13.46
C VAL A 506 -3.27 -16.74 13.55
N ALA A 507 -2.83 -17.94 13.16
CA ALA A 507 -3.65 -19.15 13.24
C ALA A 507 -4.04 -19.48 14.68
N THR A 508 -3.11 -19.34 15.64
CA THR A 508 -3.41 -19.55 17.07
C THR A 508 -4.48 -18.58 17.59
N LEU A 509 -4.39 -17.29 17.24
CA LEU A 509 -5.37 -16.28 17.66
C LEU A 509 -6.76 -16.56 17.07
N ARG A 510 -6.83 -16.90 15.78
CA ARG A 510 -8.07 -17.29 15.10
C ARG A 510 -8.71 -18.52 15.77
N MET A 511 -7.96 -19.60 15.90
CA MET A 511 -8.45 -20.84 16.53
C MET A 511 -8.86 -20.60 17.99
N ALA A 512 -8.13 -19.76 18.74
CA ALA A 512 -8.52 -19.38 20.08
C ALA A 512 -9.85 -18.60 20.10
N LYS A 513 -10.10 -17.74 19.11
CA LYS A 513 -11.38 -17.02 18.96
C LYS A 513 -12.54 -17.97 18.67
N GLU A 514 -12.35 -18.90 17.72
CA GLU A 514 -13.36 -19.90 17.34
C GLU A 514 -13.74 -20.83 18.50
N GLN A 515 -12.76 -21.22 19.31
CA GLN A 515 -12.97 -22.08 20.49
C GLN A 515 -13.45 -21.31 21.73
N GLY A 516 -13.68 -19.99 21.62
CA GLY A 516 -14.09 -19.13 22.73
C GLY A 516 -13.05 -18.93 23.83
N VAL A 517 -11.78 -19.28 23.56
CA VAL A 517 -10.64 -19.05 24.45
C VAL A 517 -10.23 -17.58 24.42
N LEU A 518 -10.23 -16.96 23.25
CA LEU A 518 -10.13 -15.51 23.06
C LEU A 518 -11.54 -14.92 23.01
N VAL A 519 -11.93 -14.18 24.04
CA VAL A 519 -13.30 -13.64 24.17
C VAL A 519 -13.49 -12.30 23.47
N ASP A 520 -12.48 -11.43 23.49
CA ASP A 520 -12.54 -10.09 22.92
C ASP A 520 -12.59 -10.12 21.38
N GLN A 521 -12.86 -8.97 20.77
CA GLN A 521 -12.89 -8.85 19.31
C GLN A 521 -11.53 -9.23 18.71
N LEU A 522 -11.54 -10.07 17.68
CA LEU A 522 -10.38 -10.34 16.83
C LEU A 522 -10.71 -9.79 15.43
N ALA A 523 -9.85 -8.92 14.91
CA ALA A 523 -10.03 -8.30 13.61
C ALA A 523 -8.77 -8.44 12.75
N PHE A 524 -8.96 -8.75 11.49
CA PHE A 524 -7.91 -8.86 10.49
C PHE A 524 -7.96 -7.64 9.58
N ASP A 525 -6.87 -6.87 9.58
CA ASP A 525 -6.67 -5.65 8.79
C ASP A 525 -7.88 -4.69 8.78
N PRO A 526 -8.38 -4.22 9.95
CA PRO A 526 -9.53 -3.32 10.05
C PRO A 526 -9.16 -1.88 9.64
N LEU A 527 -8.42 -1.69 8.54
CA LEU A 527 -8.08 -0.37 8.02
C LEU A 527 -9.26 0.28 7.29
N PRO A 528 -9.35 1.61 7.31
CA PRO A 528 -10.37 2.31 6.56
C PRO A 528 -10.24 2.09 5.07
N LYS A 529 -11.33 1.62 4.45
CA LYS A 529 -11.40 1.43 3.01
C LYS A 529 -11.15 2.76 2.30
N SER A 530 -10.19 2.76 1.38
CA SER A 530 -9.95 3.90 0.49
C SER A 530 -11.09 4.06 -0.51
N LYS A 531 -11.31 5.29 -1.00
CA LYS A 531 -12.25 5.61 -2.11
C LYS A 531 -13.72 5.22 -1.81
N ARG A 532 -14.14 5.37 -0.55
CA ARG A 532 -15.56 5.31 -0.17
C ARG A 532 -16.30 6.51 -0.76
N THR A 533 -17.48 6.27 -1.32
CA THR A 533 -18.39 7.33 -1.77
C THR A 533 -18.99 8.02 -0.56
N TYR A 534 -18.92 9.35 -0.53
CA TYR A 534 -19.69 10.17 0.39
C TYR A 534 -21.08 10.42 -0.21
N TYR A 535 -22.13 10.08 0.54
CA TYR A 535 -23.52 10.31 0.13
C TYR A 535 -24.02 11.58 0.79
N ARG A 536 -24.60 12.48 -0.01
CA ARG A 536 -25.21 13.72 0.50
C ARG A 536 -26.62 13.38 0.95
N ASP A 537 -27.03 13.91 2.11
CA ASP A 537 -28.35 13.64 2.70
C ASP A 537 -29.53 14.13 1.81
N ASP A 538 -29.27 14.87 0.73
CA ASP A 538 -30.28 15.37 -0.22
C ASP A 538 -30.70 14.36 -1.31
N GLU A 539 -30.19 13.11 -1.31
CA GLU A 539 -30.69 12.00 -2.14
C GLU A 539 -31.50 11.00 -1.30
N SER A 540 -32.51 11.49 -0.59
CA SER A 540 -33.60 10.64 -0.10
C SER A 540 -34.84 10.84 -0.97
N ASP A 541 -35.29 9.74 -1.55
CA ASP A 541 -36.59 9.48 -2.18
C ASP A 541 -36.82 10.03 -3.61
N GLU A 542 -36.38 9.25 -4.62
CA GLU A 542 -37.14 8.85 -5.83
C GLU A 542 -36.16 8.23 -6.86
N ASP A 543 -35.85 6.93 -6.71
CA ASP A 543 -35.41 5.97 -7.77
C ASP A 543 -34.67 4.73 -7.22
N ALA A 544 -34.99 4.30 -6.00
CA ALA A 544 -34.71 2.93 -5.56
C ALA A 544 -35.92 2.04 -5.90
N THR A 545 -36.09 1.71 -7.18
CA THR A 545 -36.83 0.49 -7.53
C THR A 545 -35.94 -0.71 -7.20
N ASP A 546 -36.44 -1.55 -6.31
CA ASP A 546 -35.91 -2.86 -5.92
C ASP A 546 -35.41 -3.68 -7.11
N GLU A 547 -34.10 -3.91 -7.19
CA GLU A 547 -33.55 -5.16 -7.70
C GLU A 547 -32.51 -5.68 -6.71
N ALA A 548 -32.95 -6.64 -5.89
CA ALA A 548 -32.07 -7.48 -5.10
C ALA A 548 -31.12 -8.26 -6.03
N PRO A 549 -29.84 -8.45 -5.67
CA PRO A 549 -28.98 -9.35 -6.43
C PRO A 549 -29.49 -10.78 -6.20
N SER A 550 -30.01 -11.40 -7.26
CA SER A 550 -30.26 -12.83 -7.29
C SER A 550 -28.93 -13.56 -7.48
N ASP A 551 -28.65 -14.44 -6.53
CA ASP A 551 -27.73 -15.55 -6.72
C ASP A 551 -28.31 -16.45 -7.82
N GLU A 552 -27.59 -16.64 -8.92
CA GLU A 552 -27.78 -17.81 -9.77
C GLU A 552 -26.43 -18.29 -10.32
N GLU A 553 -26.10 -19.51 -9.91
CA GLU A 553 -25.17 -20.41 -10.58
C GLU A 553 -25.51 -20.49 -12.07
N ASP A 554 -24.50 -20.52 -12.94
CA ASP A 554 -24.57 -21.45 -14.06
C ASP A 554 -23.18 -21.80 -14.61
N ALA A 555 -22.87 -23.08 -14.51
CA ALA A 555 -21.87 -23.75 -15.29
C ALA A 555 -22.51 -24.22 -16.61
N LYS A 556 -21.95 -23.84 -17.77
CA LYS A 556 -21.56 -24.75 -18.88
C LYS A 556 -21.30 -24.04 -20.21
N GLU A 557 -20.32 -24.60 -20.92
CA GLU A 557 -20.14 -24.65 -22.39
C GLU A 557 -19.79 -23.34 -23.13
N LEU A 558 -18.48 -23.08 -23.30
CA LEU A 558 -17.70 -23.42 -24.51
C LEU A 558 -16.19 -23.17 -24.29
#